data_AF-A0A7G4RK96-F1
#
_entry.id   AF-A0A7G4RK96-F1
#
_cell.length_a   1.000
_cell.length_b   1.000
_cell.length_c   1.000
_cell.angle_alpha   90.00
_cell.angle_beta   90.00
_cell.angle_gamma   90.00
#
_symmetry.space_group_name_H-M   'P 1'
#
loop_
_entity.id
_entity.type
_entity.pdbx_description
1 polymer ?
#
loop_
_entity_poly.entity_id
_entity_poly.type
_entity_poly.pdbx_seq_one_letter_code
_entity_poly.pdbx_strand_id
1 'polypeptide(L)'
;MLKKISIGYLTGSQKATENHLLSDTLVPKTPFTWGQMFFKPYESTTEYIYCARHTFISAAFLGLIIFDPMRAVEIPLIVLGGVAILFGVETAGKAMGSKQISSWAFEATNNIVQLFCQALIDLILLPVSAMAMLTRVASTALKERGIYDYDASSSQPVEHAMDPLTP
;
A
#
# COMPACT_ATOMS: atom_id res chain seq x y z
N MET A 1 4.37 -4.44 17.83
CA MET A 1 3.48 -3.27 18.01
C MET A 1 3.32 -2.43 16.72
N LEU A 2 3.98 -2.76 15.60
CA LEU A 2 3.90 -2.00 14.32
C LEU A 2 3.49 -2.90 13.14
N LYS A 3 2.59 -3.86 13.35
CA LYS A 3 2.28 -4.87 12.32
C LYS A 3 1.61 -4.28 11.07
N LYS A 4 1.01 -3.09 11.19
CA LYS A 4 0.31 -2.40 10.09
C LYS A 4 1.16 -1.37 9.37
N ILE A 5 2.35 -1.05 9.88
CA ILE A 5 3.27 -0.15 9.19
C ILE A 5 4.18 -0.96 8.28
N SER A 6 4.11 -0.72 6.98
CA SER A 6 4.88 -1.46 5.99
C SER A 6 5.06 -0.72 4.67
N ILE A 7 6.21 -0.95 4.05
CA ILE A 7 6.51 -0.59 2.65
C ILE A 7 6.49 -1.84 1.75
N GLY A 8 5.85 -2.91 2.22
CA GLY A 8 5.79 -4.20 1.55
C GLY A 8 5.08 -4.17 0.21
N TYR A 9 4.10 -3.28 0.04
CA TYR A 9 3.44 -3.04 -1.25
C TYR A 9 4.40 -2.53 -2.32
N LEU A 10 5.42 -1.79 -1.90
CA LEU A 10 6.42 -1.20 -2.80
C LEU A 10 7.59 -2.15 -3.03
N THR A 11 8.15 -2.67 -1.94
CA THR A 11 9.32 -3.56 -1.97
C THR A 11 9.00 -4.99 -2.39
N GLY A 12 7.73 -5.37 -2.51
CA GLY A 12 7.30 -6.75 -2.76
C GLY A 12 7.59 -7.73 -1.62
N SER A 13 8.01 -7.24 -0.45
CA SER A 13 8.31 -8.07 0.73
C SER A 13 7.07 -8.65 1.41
N GLN A 14 5.88 -8.24 0.98
CA GLN A 14 4.60 -8.76 1.45
C GLN A 14 3.69 -9.05 0.27
N LYS A 15 3.06 -10.23 0.30
CA LYS A 15 2.04 -10.64 -0.64
C LYS A 15 0.66 -10.50 0.00
N ALA A 16 -0.23 -9.74 -0.64
CA ALA A 16 -1.63 -9.65 -0.25
C ALA A 16 -2.40 -10.89 -0.71
N THR A 17 -2.95 -11.65 0.25
CA THR A 17 -3.81 -12.80 -0.03
C THR A 17 -5.28 -12.41 -0.09
N GLU A 18 -5.69 -11.44 0.73
CA GLU A 18 -7.05 -10.90 0.77
C GLU A 18 -7.00 -9.39 0.97
N ASN A 19 -7.91 -8.68 0.29
CA ASN A 19 -8.06 -7.24 0.45
C ASN A 19 -9.36 -6.91 1.18
N HIS A 20 -9.26 -6.19 2.29
CA HIS A 20 -10.41 -5.50 2.91
C HIS A 20 -10.19 -4.00 2.87
N LEU A 21 -11.20 -3.17 3.14
CA LEU A 21 -11.13 -1.72 2.94
C LEU A 21 -9.98 -1.04 3.71
N LEU A 22 -9.72 -1.46 4.96
CA LEU A 22 -8.75 -0.85 5.88
C LEU A 22 -7.77 -1.86 6.50
N SER A 23 -7.80 -3.10 6.01
CA SER A 23 -6.93 -4.17 6.49
C SER A 23 -6.71 -5.16 5.36
N ASP A 24 -5.46 -5.48 5.06
CA ASP A 24 -5.13 -6.54 4.10
C ASP A 24 -4.54 -7.73 4.86
N THR A 25 -4.83 -8.93 4.38
CA THR A 25 -4.18 -10.14 4.89
C THR A 25 -2.87 -10.32 4.12
N LEU A 26 -1.75 -10.21 4.83
CA LEU A 26 -0.41 -10.13 4.24
C LEU A 26 0.44 -11.32 4.69
N VAL A 27 1.11 -11.97 3.74
CA VAL A 27 2.10 -13.02 3.99
C VAL A 27 3.50 -12.51 3.62
N PRO A 28 4.52 -12.68 4.47
CA PRO A 28 5.89 -12.31 4.14
C PRO A 28 6.40 -13.06 2.90
N LYS A 29 7.19 -12.37 2.07
CA LYS A 29 7.84 -12.93 0.88
C LYS A 29 9.24 -12.31 0.74
N THR A 30 10.11 -12.98 -0.02
CA THR A 30 11.38 -12.41 -0.45
C THR A 30 11.15 -11.07 -1.16
N PRO A 31 11.83 -9.98 -0.74
CA PRO A 31 11.69 -8.67 -1.36
C PRO A 31 12.15 -8.70 -2.82
N PHE A 32 11.58 -7.82 -3.62
CA PHE A 32 11.98 -7.56 -4.98
C PHE A 32 13.34 -6.85 -5.03
N THR A 33 14.11 -7.10 -6.08
CA THR A 33 15.22 -6.23 -6.46
C THR A 33 14.69 -4.88 -6.95
N TRP A 34 15.54 -3.86 -7.01
CA TRP A 34 15.16 -2.54 -7.53
C TRP A 34 14.50 -2.62 -8.92
N GLY A 35 15.05 -3.41 -9.84
CA GLY A 35 14.44 -3.61 -11.16
C GLY A 35 13.08 -4.29 -11.10
N GLN A 36 12.93 -5.28 -10.22
CA GLN A 36 11.65 -5.98 -10.05
C GLN A 36 10.57 -5.07 -9.43
N MET A 37 10.96 -4.18 -8.53
CA MET A 37 10.04 -3.22 -7.90
C MET A 37 9.35 -2.29 -8.91
N PHE A 38 10.02 -1.91 -10.00
CA PHE A 38 9.42 -1.05 -11.03
C PHE A 38 8.87 -1.82 -12.22
N PHE A 39 9.51 -2.90 -12.64
CA PHE A 39 9.23 -3.49 -13.94
C PHE A 39 8.63 -4.89 -13.87
N LYS A 40 8.64 -5.55 -12.72
CA LYS A 40 8.00 -6.87 -12.60
C LYS A 40 6.47 -6.69 -12.65
N PRO A 41 5.77 -7.36 -13.58
CA PRO A 41 4.32 -7.34 -13.65
C PRO A 41 3.66 -7.72 -12.31
N TYR A 42 2.42 -7.28 -12.09
CA TYR A 42 1.62 -7.75 -10.96
C TYR A 42 1.35 -9.25 -11.06
N GLU A 43 1.55 -9.98 -9.96
CA GLU A 43 1.33 -11.43 -9.88
C GLU A 43 -0.16 -11.76 -9.73
N SER A 44 -0.97 -10.83 -9.23
CA SER A 44 -2.41 -10.99 -9.07
C SER A 44 -3.14 -9.65 -8.97
N THR A 45 -4.45 -9.68 -9.17
CA THR A 45 -5.34 -8.53 -8.91
C THR A 45 -5.27 -8.06 -7.46
N THR A 46 -5.09 -8.99 -6.50
CA THR A 46 -4.96 -8.63 -5.08
C THR A 46 -3.68 -7.84 -4.79
N GLU A 47 -2.58 -8.17 -5.46
CA GLU A 47 -1.33 -7.39 -5.36
C GLU A 47 -1.52 -6.00 -5.96
N TYR A 48 -2.17 -5.91 -7.13
CA TYR A 48 -2.49 -4.63 -7.75
C TYR A 48 -3.32 -3.73 -6.83
N ILE A 49 -4.41 -4.25 -6.26
CA ILE A 49 -5.30 -3.48 -5.34
C ILE A 49 -4.52 -3.02 -4.11
N TYR A 50 -3.67 -3.88 -3.54
CA TYR A 50 -2.84 -3.53 -2.40
C TYR A 50 -1.90 -2.35 -2.72
N CYS A 51 -1.16 -2.42 -3.83
CA CYS A 51 -0.26 -1.34 -4.26
C CYS A 51 -1.03 -0.06 -4.61
N ALA A 52 -2.15 -0.22 -5.33
CA ALA A 52 -3.02 0.88 -5.75
C ALA A 52 -3.55 1.65 -4.55
N ARG A 53 -3.96 0.96 -3.48
CA ARG A 53 -4.50 1.61 -2.27
C ARG A 53 -3.49 2.52 -1.61
N HIS A 54 -2.28 2.02 -1.36
CA HIS A 54 -1.22 2.80 -0.71
C HIS A 54 -0.75 3.98 -1.56
N THR A 55 -0.92 3.91 -2.88
CA THR A 55 -0.59 5.01 -3.81
C THR A 55 -1.75 6.02 -3.94
N PHE A 56 -2.97 5.57 -4.25
CA PHE A 56 -4.10 6.44 -4.54
C PHE A 56 -4.69 7.13 -3.31
N ILE A 57 -4.74 6.46 -2.15
CA ILE A 57 -5.20 7.12 -0.93
C ILE A 57 -4.29 8.29 -0.60
N SER A 58 -2.98 8.08 -0.69
CA SER A 58 -1.96 9.11 -0.45
C SER A 58 -2.02 10.24 -1.47
N ALA A 59 -2.23 9.92 -2.75
CA ALA A 59 -2.46 10.91 -3.79
C ALA A 59 -3.73 11.75 -3.53
N ALA A 60 -4.82 11.10 -3.08
CA ALA A 60 -6.06 11.78 -2.73
C ALA A 60 -5.86 12.71 -1.52
N PHE A 61 -5.14 12.26 -0.49
CA PHE A 61 -4.77 13.11 0.65
C PHE A 61 -3.94 14.32 0.23
N LEU A 62 -2.93 14.13 -0.63
CA LEU A 62 -2.15 15.24 -1.17
C LEU A 62 -3.03 16.21 -1.97
N GLY A 63 -3.93 15.69 -2.81
CA GLY A 63 -4.89 16.49 -3.55
C GLY A 63 -5.77 17.34 -2.64
N LEU A 64 -6.30 16.75 -1.56
CA LEU A 64 -7.09 17.49 -0.55
C LEU A 64 -6.29 18.63 0.08
N ILE A 65 -5.01 18.41 0.40
CA ILE A 65 -4.13 19.45 0.96
C ILE A 65 -3.84 20.56 -0.07
N ILE A 66 -3.71 20.21 -1.35
CA ILE A 66 -3.50 21.20 -2.43
C ILE A 66 -4.74 22.08 -2.60
N PHE A 67 -5.94 21.50 -2.56
CA PHE A 67 -7.20 22.25 -2.71
C PHE A 67 -7.55 23.07 -1.46
N ASP A 68 -7.20 22.57 -0.28
CA ASP A 68 -7.44 23.24 1.00
C ASP A 68 -6.22 23.04 1.92
N PRO A 69 -5.28 24.00 1.94
CA PRO A 69 -4.06 23.89 2.74
C PRO A 69 -4.29 23.75 4.24
N MET A 70 -5.46 24.19 4.76
CA MET A 70 -5.80 24.03 6.17
C MET A 70 -5.92 22.55 6.56
N ARG A 71 -6.21 21.66 5.61
CA ARG A 71 -6.27 20.21 5.84
C ARG A 71 -4.97 19.61 6.33
N ALA A 72 -3.83 20.21 5.98
CA ALA A 72 -2.53 19.78 6.50
C ALA A 72 -2.43 19.91 8.03
N VAL A 73 -3.19 20.84 8.62
CA VAL A 73 -3.23 21.10 10.06
C VAL A 73 -4.44 20.44 10.72
N GLU A 74 -5.62 20.51 10.09
CA GLU A 74 -6.86 19.93 10.61
C GLU A 74 -6.78 18.41 10.77
N ILE A 75 -6.24 17.69 9.78
CA ILE A 75 -6.21 16.22 9.80
C ILE A 75 -5.38 15.70 10.99
N PRO A 76 -4.12 16.14 11.22
CA PRO A 76 -3.38 15.77 12.42
C PRO A 76 -4.09 16.15 13.72
N LEU A 77 -4.74 17.31 13.78
CA LEU A 77 -5.50 17.76 14.95
C LEU A 77 -6.67 16.82 15.28
N ILE A 78 -7.43 16.40 14.26
CA ILE A 78 -8.54 15.45 14.42
C ILE A 78 -8.01 14.11 14.94
N VAL A 79 -6.90 13.62 14.38
CA VAL A 79 -6.28 12.36 14.82
C VAL A 79 -5.80 12.45 16.26
N LEU A 80 -5.09 13.53 16.62
CA LEU A 80 -4.64 13.79 17.99
C LEU A 80 -5.81 13.88 18.97
N GLY A 81 -6.89 14.57 18.58
CA GLY A 81 -8.12 14.67 19.37
C GLY A 81 -8.75 13.30 19.61
N GLY A 82 -8.86 12.46 18.57
CA GLY A 82 -9.37 11.09 18.68
C GLY A 82 -8.52 10.21 19.61
N VAL A 83 -7.19 10.31 19.50
CA VAL A 83 -6.24 9.61 20.40
C VAL A 83 -6.41 10.06 21.85
N ALA A 84 -6.53 11.37 22.09
CA ALA A 84 -6.73 11.92 23.42
C ALA A 84 -8.05 11.43 24.06
N ILE A 85 -9.14 11.40 23.28
CA ILE A 85 -10.44 10.86 23.73
C ILE A 85 -10.31 9.38 24.11
N LEU A 86 -9.69 8.56 23.26
CA LEU A 86 -9.52 7.13 23.54
C LEU A 86 -8.63 6.87 24.74
N PHE A 87 -7.58 7.67 24.94
CA PHE A 87 -6.75 7.59 26.15
C PHE A 87 -7.53 7.95 27.41
N GLY A 88 -8.42 8.94 27.33
CA GLY A 88 -9.38 9.25 28.39
C GLY A 88 -10.31 8.08 28.70
N VAL A 89 -10.87 7.43 27.67
CA VAL A 89 -11.72 6.23 27.81
C VAL A 89 -10.95 5.06 28.42
N GLU A 90 -9.69 4.85 27.99
CA GLU A 90 -8.82 3.82 28.57
C GLU A 90 -8.60 4.06 30.07
N THR A 91 -8.28 5.29 30.45
CA THR A 91 -8.02 5.68 31.84
C THR A 91 -9.26 5.55 32.71
N ALA A 92 -10.41 6.01 32.22
CA ALA A 92 -11.70 5.84 32.89
C ALA A 92 -12.07 4.35 33.04
N GLY A 93 -11.86 3.55 31.99
CA GLY A 93 -12.08 2.10 32.02
C GLY A 93 -11.22 1.40 33.08
N LYS A 94 -9.95 1.78 33.20
CA LYS A 94 -9.05 1.30 34.27
C LYS A 94 -9.55 1.71 35.66
N ALA A 95 -9.97 2.96 35.83
CA ALA A 95 -10.50 3.46 37.10
C ALA A 95 -11.80 2.75 37.53
N MET A 96 -12.63 2.34 36.57
CA MET A 96 -13.85 1.56 36.81
C MET A 96 -13.62 0.04 36.91
N GLY A 97 -12.37 -0.43 36.79
CA GLY A 97 -12.02 -1.85 36.83
C GLY A 97 -12.42 -2.65 35.57
N SER A 98 -12.88 -1.99 34.51
CA SER A 98 -13.31 -2.64 33.27
C SER A 98 -12.12 -2.91 32.34
N LYS A 99 -11.61 -4.15 32.41
CA LYS A 99 -10.53 -4.62 31.53
C LYS A 99 -10.92 -4.57 30.04
N GLN A 100 -12.18 -4.86 29.72
CA GLN A 100 -12.67 -4.90 28.34
C GLN A 100 -12.68 -3.50 27.69
N ILE A 101 -13.17 -2.48 28.39
CA ILE A 101 -13.21 -1.11 27.87
C ILE A 101 -11.79 -0.57 27.71
N SER A 102 -10.93 -0.81 28.70
CA SER A 102 -9.54 -0.39 28.63
C SER A 102 -8.78 -1.08 27.49
N SER A 103 -8.94 -2.40 27.30
CA SER A 103 -8.24 -3.12 26.23
C SER A 103 -8.72 -2.69 24.85
N TRP A 104 -10.03 -2.50 24.68
CA TRP A 104 -10.60 -2.01 23.43
C TRP A 104 -10.10 -0.61 23.09
N ALA A 105 -10.10 0.32 24.05
CA ALA A 105 -9.64 1.70 23.83
C ALA A 105 -8.14 1.75 23.49
N PHE A 106 -7.33 0.93 24.15
CA PHE A 106 -5.90 0.79 23.85
C PHE A 106 -5.66 0.23 22.44
N GLU A 107 -6.40 -0.80 22.04
CA GLU A 107 -6.28 -1.39 20.70
C GLU A 107 -6.74 -0.41 19.61
N ALA A 108 -7.84 0.31 19.84
CA ALA A 108 -8.32 1.38 18.97
C ALA A 108 -7.28 2.49 18.81
N THR A 109 -6.66 2.93 19.90
CA THR A 109 -5.59 3.94 19.90
C THR A 109 -4.40 3.47 19.06
N ASN A 110 -3.92 2.25 19.30
CA ASN A 110 -2.81 1.66 18.54
C ASN A 110 -3.13 1.53 17.05
N ASN A 111 -4.38 1.21 16.70
CA ASN A 111 -4.82 1.11 15.32
C ASN A 111 -4.85 2.48 14.62
N ILE A 112 -5.39 3.52 15.27
CA ILE A 112 -5.43 4.88 14.72
C ILE A 112 -4.01 5.42 14.48
N VAL A 113 -3.12 5.28 15.47
CA VAL A 113 -1.73 5.74 15.35
C VAL A 113 -1.01 5.03 14.21
N GLN A 114 -1.16 3.70 14.10
CA GLN A 114 -0.53 2.95 13.01
C GLN A 114 -1.08 3.34 11.63
N LEU A 115 -2.39 3.54 11.48
CA LEU A 115 -2.98 3.99 10.22
C LEU A 115 -2.48 5.38 9.83
N PHE A 116 -2.40 6.29 10.79
CA PHE A 116 -1.88 7.64 10.55
C PHE A 116 -0.40 7.61 10.14
N CYS A 117 0.44 6.86 10.87
CA CYS A 117 1.85 6.70 10.50
C CYS A 117 2.03 6.05 9.13
N GLN A 118 1.22 5.04 8.80
CA GLN A 118 1.23 4.42 7.47
C GLN A 118 0.89 5.45 6.38
N ALA A 119 -0.16 6.25 6.58
CA ALA A 119 -0.55 7.30 5.63
C ALA A 119 0.57 8.35 5.43
N LEU A 120 1.30 8.71 6.48
CA LEU A 120 2.46 9.61 6.37
C LEU A 120 3.59 8.97 5.56
N ILE A 121 3.91 7.70 5.80
CA ILE A 121 4.94 6.97 5.05
C ILE A 121 4.55 6.87 3.58
N ASP A 122 3.30 6.53 3.29
CA ASP A 122 2.81 6.41 1.92
C ASP A 122 2.78 7.77 1.20
N LEU A 123 2.48 8.85 1.90
CA LEU A 123 2.57 10.21 1.35
C LEU A 123 4.02 10.59 1.01
N ILE A 124 4.98 10.26 1.88
CA ILE A 124 6.41 10.49 1.62
C ILE A 124 6.90 9.65 0.43
N LEU A 125 6.44 8.40 0.35
CA LEU A 125 6.80 7.47 -0.72
C LEU A 125 5.93 7.61 -1.98
N LEU A 126 5.00 8.56 -2.01
CA LEU A 126 4.06 8.75 -3.11
C LEU A 126 4.76 8.89 -4.48
N PRO A 127 5.85 9.66 -4.64
CA PRO A 127 6.51 9.77 -5.94
C PRO A 127 7.07 8.42 -6.43
N VAL A 128 7.64 7.64 -5.52
CA VAL A 128 8.25 6.35 -5.83
C VAL A 128 7.18 5.29 -6.10
N SER A 129 6.13 5.27 -5.30
CA SER A 129 5.00 4.33 -5.46
C SER A 129 4.17 4.64 -6.72
N ALA A 130 3.97 5.91 -7.07
CA ALA A 130 3.32 6.31 -8.32
C ALA A 130 4.14 5.87 -9.54
N MET A 131 5.46 6.09 -9.52
CA MET A 131 6.35 5.62 -10.58
C MET A 131 6.31 4.10 -10.71
N ALA A 132 6.47 3.37 -9.60
CA ALA A 132 6.40 1.91 -9.58
C ALA A 132 5.06 1.40 -10.10
N MET A 133 3.95 2.04 -9.71
CA MET A 133 2.63 1.66 -10.18
C MET A 133 2.49 1.85 -11.69
N LEU A 134 2.89 3.00 -12.23
CA LEU A 134 2.83 3.26 -13.67
C LEU A 134 3.68 2.28 -14.47
N THR A 135 4.93 2.04 -14.06
CA THR A 135 5.83 1.13 -14.76
C THR A 135 5.36 -0.30 -14.67
N ARG A 136 4.84 -0.75 -13.51
CA ARG A 136 4.31 -2.11 -13.35
C ARG A 136 3.01 -2.33 -14.11
N VAL A 137 2.11 -1.33 -14.16
CA VAL A 137 0.89 -1.40 -15.00
C VAL A 137 1.28 -1.52 -16.47
N ALA A 138 2.25 -0.73 -16.95
CA ALA A 138 2.76 -0.85 -18.30
C ALA A 138 3.36 -2.24 -18.56
N SER A 139 4.20 -2.75 -17.65
CA SER A 139 4.76 -4.11 -17.75
C SER A 139 3.69 -5.21 -17.77
N THR A 140 2.65 -5.10 -16.94
CA THR A 140 1.51 -6.03 -16.95
C THR A 140 0.78 -5.99 -18.28
N ALA A 141 0.47 -4.81 -18.82
CA ALA A 141 -0.19 -4.68 -20.10
C ALA A 141 0.66 -5.22 -21.27
N LEU A 142 1.98 -5.01 -21.25
CA LEU A 142 2.88 -5.56 -22.26
C LEU A 142 2.99 -7.09 -22.17
N LYS A 143 2.96 -7.65 -20.96
CA LYS A 143 2.94 -9.10 -20.72
C LYS A 143 1.65 -9.73 -21.21
N GLU A 144 0.50 -9.12 -20.94
CA GLU A 144 -0.81 -9.60 -21.42
C GLU A 144 -0.92 -9.57 -22.96
N ARG A 145 -0.21 -8.65 -23.63
CA ARG A 145 -0.15 -8.59 -25.09
C ARG A 145 0.91 -9.49 -25.72
N GLY A 146 1.69 -10.24 -24.93
CA GLY A 146 2.76 -11.10 -25.41
C GLY A 146 3.96 -10.36 -26.00
N ILE A 147 4.08 -9.04 -25.76
CA ILE A 147 5.18 -8.20 -26.28
C ILE A 147 6.39 -8.26 -25.35
N TYR A 148 6.16 -8.56 -24.07
CA TYR A 148 7.16 -8.51 -23.03
C TYR A 148 7.01 -9.69 -22.07
N ASP A 149 8.10 -10.42 -21.84
CA ASP A 149 8.16 -11.38 -20.74
C ASP A 149 9.34 -11.03 -19.82
N TYR A 150 9.01 -10.47 -18.65
CA TYR A 150 9.98 -10.13 -17.60
C TYR A 150 10.78 -11.36 -17.14
N ASP A 151 10.12 -12.53 -17.14
CA ASP A 151 10.67 -13.77 -16.60
C ASP A 151 11.36 -14.62 -17.69
N ALA A 152 11.37 -14.15 -18.95
CA ALA A 152 12.07 -14.84 -20.03
C ALA A 152 13.57 -14.88 -19.76
N SER A 153 14.16 -16.07 -19.89
CA SER A 153 15.61 -16.21 -19.85
C SER A 153 16.24 -15.32 -20.93
N SER A 154 17.27 -14.56 -20.59
CA SER A 154 18.04 -13.68 -21.50
C SER A 154 18.70 -14.38 -22.70
N SER A 155 18.44 -15.67 -22.89
CA SER A 155 18.97 -16.54 -23.94
C SER A 155 17.97 -16.86 -25.06
N GLN A 156 16.75 -16.32 -25.05
CA GLN A 156 15.84 -16.50 -26.20
C GLN A 156 15.97 -15.32 -27.17
N PRO A 157 16.41 -15.55 -28.42
CA PRO A 157 16.36 -14.53 -29.44
C PRO A 157 14.89 -14.24 -29.74
N VAL A 158 14.58 -12.95 -29.90
CA VAL A 158 13.26 -12.47 -30.33
C VAL A 158 12.99 -13.04 -31.72
N GLU A 159 12.32 -14.19 -31.79
CA GLU A 159 11.73 -14.69 -33.02
C GLU A 159 10.59 -13.74 -33.38
N HIS A 160 10.92 -12.75 -34.22
CA HIS A 160 9.90 -12.12 -35.05
C HIS A 160 9.24 -13.20 -35.89
N ALA A 161 8.06 -13.63 -35.46
CA ALA A 161 7.11 -14.33 -36.32
C ALA A 161 6.74 -13.37 -37.46
N MET A 162 7.54 -13.36 -38.52
CA MET A 162 7.06 -12.97 -39.84
C MET A 162 6.10 -14.06 -40.28
N ASP A 163 4.80 -13.77 -40.28
CA ASP A 163 3.84 -14.55 -41.05
C ASP A 163 4.29 -14.53 -42.51
N PRO A 164 4.64 -15.68 -43.12
CA PRO A 164 4.77 -15.73 -44.56
C PRO A 164 3.36 -15.67 -45.14
N LEU A 165 3.01 -14.51 -45.68
CA LEU A 165 1.94 -14.38 -46.66
C LEU A 165 2.18 -15.46 -47.72
N THR A 166 1.29 -16.45 -47.71
CA THR A 166 1.25 -17.56 -48.67
C THR A 166 0.59 -17.09 -49.97
N PRO A 167 0.94 -17.73 -51.10
CA PRO A 167 0.91 -17.17 -52.46
C PRO A 167 -0.47 -16.94 -53.07
#